data_AF-A0A836UF54-F1
#
_entry.id   AF-A0A836UF54-F1
#
_cell.length_a   1.000
_cell.length_b   1.000
_cell.length_c   1.000
_cell.angle_alpha   90.00
_cell.angle_beta   90.00
_cell.angle_gamma   90.00
#
_symmetry.space_group_name_H-M   'P 1'
#
loop_
_entity.id
_entity.type
_entity.pdbx_description
1 polymer ?
#
loop_
_entity_poly.entity_id
_entity_poly.type
_entity_poly.pdbx_seq_one_letter_code
_entity_poly.pdbx_strand_id
1 'polypeptide(L)'
;MEIAPQDRHTHLSFSDQQFDPRVELVFIDPDILTTVPSSPLHICMLLFGDLRFDFRVYREAQALATAGHTVSLVATTFDAEPLPPAWSAFDLQLIPIVRGRSLRRSYPRFWHLAARRALEVKADVYHAHDLDALWPAAQAARWRGVPLVYDSHELFTGQSSLVDRPRVRSFWSWLERRLLPR
;
A
#
# COMPACT_ATOMS: atom_id res chain seq x y z
N MET A 1 51.54 -0.90 30.73
CA MET A 1 52.16 -0.40 29.50
C MET A 1 51.08 -0.51 28.42
N GLU A 2 50.05 0.35 28.41
CA GLU A 2 50.10 1.80 28.20
C GLU A 2 51.00 2.08 26.99
N ILE A 3 50.48 2.55 25.85
CA ILE A 3 50.17 3.97 25.62
C ILE A 3 49.26 4.09 24.37
N ALA A 4 48.20 4.89 24.47
CA ALA A 4 47.46 5.46 23.34
C ALA A 4 48.26 6.61 22.68
N PRO A 5 47.89 7.09 21.49
CA PRO A 5 47.76 8.54 21.41
C PRO A 5 46.49 9.03 20.72
N GLN A 6 46.16 10.25 21.14
CA GLN A 6 45.00 11.07 20.90
C GLN A 6 44.94 11.72 19.51
N ASP A 7 43.69 11.93 19.08
CA ASP A 7 43.08 13.13 18.50
C ASP A 7 43.68 13.86 17.30
N ARG A 8 42.82 14.06 16.29
CA ARG A 8 42.53 15.42 15.80
C ARG A 8 41.10 15.55 15.26
N HIS A 9 40.43 16.56 15.81
CA HIS A 9 39.09 17.04 15.52
C HIS A 9 38.84 17.41 14.05
N THR A 10 37.61 17.16 13.59
CA THR A 10 36.86 18.18 12.84
C THR A 10 35.39 18.10 13.21
N HIS A 11 34.92 19.15 13.87
CA HIS A 11 33.52 19.47 14.10
C HIS A 11 32.77 19.57 12.77
N LEU A 12 31.64 18.88 12.65
CA LEU A 12 30.47 19.39 11.94
C LEU A 12 29.25 19.15 12.81
N SER A 13 28.97 20.15 13.64
CA SER A 13 27.67 20.36 14.25
C SER A 13 26.65 20.66 13.13
N PHE A 14 25.70 19.75 12.93
CA PHE A 14 24.42 20.09 12.30
C PHE A 14 23.33 19.98 13.35
N SER A 15 23.04 21.14 13.90
CA SER A 15 21.85 21.52 14.64
C SER A 15 20.57 21.05 13.92
N ASP A 16 19.67 20.47 14.69
CA ASP A 16 18.22 20.54 14.57
C ASP A 16 17.61 20.54 13.15
N GLN A 17 17.31 19.35 12.66
CA GLN A 17 16.11 19.14 11.86
C GLN A 17 15.20 18.16 12.57
N GLN A 18 14.24 18.75 13.26
CA GLN A 18 13.12 18.11 13.94
C GLN A 18 12.31 17.30 12.90
N PHE A 19 12.55 15.99 12.87
CA PHE A 19 11.78 15.03 12.07
C PHE A 19 10.45 14.75 12.77
N ASP A 20 9.34 14.90 12.05
CA ASP A 20 8.00 14.53 12.52
C ASP A 20 7.87 12.98 12.51
N PRO A 21 7.66 12.31 13.65
CA PRO A 21 7.72 10.86 13.77
C PRO A 21 6.44 10.10 13.37
N ARG A 22 5.44 10.75 12.74
CA ARG A 22 4.08 10.17 12.62
C ARG A 22 3.75 9.44 11.31
N VAL A 23 4.61 8.54 10.85
CA VAL A 23 4.16 7.44 9.98
C VAL A 23 4.63 6.13 10.61
N GLU A 24 3.82 5.63 11.54
CA GLU A 24 3.99 4.31 12.11
C GLU A 24 3.61 3.30 11.02
N LEU A 25 4.63 2.77 10.32
CA LEU A 25 4.47 1.52 9.61
C LEU A 25 4.25 0.45 10.68
N VAL A 26 3.01 0.03 10.84
CA VAL A 26 2.75 -1.25 11.49
C VAL A 26 3.15 -2.31 10.47
N PHE A 27 4.43 -2.67 10.47
CA PHE A 27 4.78 -4.05 10.14
C PHE A 27 3.93 -4.89 11.09
N ILE A 28 3.14 -5.83 10.55
CA ILE A 28 2.45 -6.79 11.38
C ILE A 28 3.55 -7.62 12.04
N ASP A 29 3.99 -7.17 13.21
CA ASP A 29 4.72 -7.98 14.16
C ASP A 29 3.82 -9.20 14.40
N PRO A 30 4.32 -10.43 14.28
CA PRO A 30 3.52 -11.62 14.58
C PRO A 30 2.99 -11.63 16.02
N ASP A 31 3.55 -10.77 16.89
CA ASP A 31 3.12 -10.55 18.27
C ASP A 31 2.02 -9.46 18.44
N ILE A 32 1.56 -8.79 17.38
CA ILE A 32 0.43 -7.83 17.43
C ILE A 32 -0.96 -8.50 17.45
N LEU A 33 -1.02 -9.83 17.46
CA LEU A 33 -2.28 -10.62 17.42
C LEU A 33 -3.26 -10.42 18.60
N THR A 34 -3.07 -9.43 19.50
CA THR A 34 -3.95 -9.26 20.67
C THR A 34 -4.44 -7.85 20.98
N THR A 35 -4.34 -6.88 20.07
CA THR A 35 -5.08 -5.61 20.22
C THR A 35 -5.91 -5.34 18.99
N VAL A 36 -7.09 -5.95 18.96
CA VAL A 36 -8.19 -5.43 18.14
C VAL A 36 -8.41 -3.98 18.61
N PRO A 37 -8.31 -2.97 17.73
CA PRO A 37 -8.60 -1.61 18.13
C PRO A 37 -10.01 -1.58 18.72
N SER A 38 -10.15 -1.01 19.92
CA SER A 38 -11.40 -1.03 20.69
C SER A 38 -12.52 -0.20 20.05
N SER A 39 -12.24 0.48 18.94
CA SER A 39 -13.17 1.29 18.15
C SER A 39 -13.22 0.83 16.70
N PRO A 40 -14.40 0.88 16.05
CA PRO A 40 -14.53 0.61 14.62
C PRO A 40 -13.63 1.57 13.83
N LEU A 41 -12.88 1.04 12.86
CA LEU A 41 -12.01 1.77 11.97
C LEU A 41 -12.59 1.71 10.55
N HIS A 42 -12.24 2.71 9.74
CA HIS A 42 -12.43 2.68 8.30
C HIS A 42 -11.12 2.26 7.61
N ILE A 43 -11.13 1.11 6.96
CA ILE A 43 -10.00 0.60 6.18
C ILE A 43 -10.28 0.81 4.68
N CYS A 44 -9.34 1.42 3.98
CA CYS A 44 -9.37 1.56 2.52
C CYS A 44 -8.37 0.59 1.88
N MET A 45 -8.87 -0.44 1.22
CA MET A 45 -8.06 -1.42 0.47
C MET A 45 -7.86 -0.95 -0.97
N LEU A 46 -6.62 -0.97 -1.44
CA LEU A 46 -6.24 -0.59 -2.79
C LEU A 46 -5.62 -1.78 -3.51
N LEU A 47 -6.02 -2.00 -4.76
CA LEU A 47 -5.49 -3.07 -5.60
C LEU A 47 -5.57 -2.72 -7.08
N PHE A 48 -4.62 -3.23 -7.86
CA PHE A 48 -4.70 -3.26 -9.32
C PHE A 48 -5.14 -4.67 -9.75
N GLY A 49 -6.44 -4.92 -9.72
CA GLY A 49 -7.00 -6.22 -10.07
C GLY A 49 -8.49 -6.14 -10.35
N ASP A 50 -9.05 -7.25 -10.82
CA ASP A 50 -10.49 -7.40 -11.01
C ASP A 50 -11.08 -8.08 -9.77
N LEU A 51 -11.85 -7.34 -8.98
CA LEU A 51 -12.48 -7.83 -7.75
C LEU A 51 -13.33 -9.08 -7.99
N ARG A 52 -13.88 -9.26 -9.19
CA ARG A 52 -14.71 -10.43 -9.51
C ARG A 52 -13.98 -11.75 -9.26
N PHE A 53 -12.68 -11.79 -9.48
CA PHE A 53 -11.87 -13.00 -9.40
C PHE A 53 -10.94 -13.04 -8.19
N ASP A 54 -10.94 -12.00 -7.34
CA ASP A 54 -10.08 -11.93 -6.17
C ASP A 54 -10.80 -12.34 -4.89
N PHE A 55 -10.84 -13.66 -4.67
CA PHE A 55 -11.45 -14.22 -3.46
C PHE A 55 -10.64 -13.94 -2.18
N ARG A 56 -9.34 -13.64 -2.29
CA ARG A 56 -8.50 -13.36 -1.12
C ARG A 56 -8.89 -12.02 -0.53
N VAL A 57 -8.93 -10.99 -1.37
CA VAL A 57 -9.38 -9.64 -0.99
C VAL A 57 -10.82 -9.67 -0.48
N TYR A 58 -11.70 -10.46 -1.12
CA TYR A 58 -13.07 -10.62 -0.63
C TYR A 58 -13.11 -11.17 0.81
N ARG A 59 -12.39 -12.26 1.08
CA ARG A 59 -12.36 -12.90 2.40
C ARG A 59 -11.82 -11.96 3.47
N GLU A 60 -10.79 -11.20 3.13
CA GLU A 60 -10.19 -10.25 4.06
C GLU A 60 -11.13 -9.08 4.36
N ALA A 61 -11.69 -8.44 3.32
CA ALA A 61 -12.68 -7.38 3.47
C ALA A 61 -13.89 -7.87 4.30
N GLN A 62 -14.35 -9.10 4.05
CA GLN A 62 -15.43 -9.72 4.82
C GLN A 62 -15.02 -9.95 6.28
N ALA A 63 -13.80 -10.40 6.55
CA ALA A 63 -13.31 -10.61 7.92
C ALA A 63 -13.25 -9.29 8.70
N LEU A 64 -12.73 -8.22 8.09
CA LEU A 64 -12.70 -6.88 8.68
C LEU A 64 -14.11 -6.34 8.95
N ALA A 65 -15.02 -6.48 7.99
CA ALA A 65 -16.42 -6.09 8.16
C ALA A 65 -17.10 -6.88 9.29
N THR A 66 -16.85 -8.19 9.37
CA THR A 66 -17.38 -9.06 10.44
C THR A 66 -16.83 -8.66 11.80
N ALA A 67 -15.60 -8.17 11.86
CA ALA A 67 -14.98 -7.63 13.07
C ALA A 67 -15.53 -6.23 13.48
N GLY A 68 -16.46 -5.66 12.71
CA GLY A 68 -17.12 -4.39 13.01
C GLY A 68 -16.43 -3.17 12.39
N HIS A 69 -15.51 -3.37 11.45
CA HIS A 69 -14.86 -2.28 10.72
C HIS A 69 -15.61 -1.91 9.44
N THR A 70 -15.46 -0.67 8.99
CA THR A 70 -15.95 -0.22 7.67
C THR A 70 -14.86 -0.46 6.63
N VAL A 71 -15.22 -1.00 5.48
CA VAL A 71 -14.26 -1.29 4.39
C VAL A 71 -14.67 -0.58 3.11
N SER A 72 -13.75 0.21 2.55
CA SER A 72 -13.83 0.73 1.18
C SER A 72 -12.76 0.07 0.31
N LEU A 73 -13.07 -0.14 -0.97
CA LEU A 73 -12.13 -0.68 -1.95
C LEU A 73 -11.93 0.27 -3.12
N VAL A 74 -10.67 0.60 -3.43
CA VAL A 74 -10.28 1.30 -4.65
C VAL A 74 -9.58 0.29 -5.55
N ALA A 75 -10.30 -0.21 -6.53
CA ALA A 75 -9.83 -1.26 -7.44
C ALA A 75 -9.93 -0.82 -8.90
N THR A 76 -9.20 -1.50 -9.78
CA THR A 76 -9.49 -1.41 -11.23
C THR A 76 -10.77 -2.16 -11.58
N THR A 77 -11.43 -1.75 -12.65
CA THR A 77 -12.38 -2.60 -13.37
C THR A 77 -12.03 -2.61 -14.84
N PHE A 78 -12.21 -3.76 -15.49
CA PHE A 78 -11.87 -3.96 -16.88
C PHE A 78 -13.09 -4.09 -17.78
N ASP A 79 -14.23 -4.50 -17.21
CA ASP A 79 -15.51 -4.61 -17.88
C ASP A 79 -16.55 -3.74 -17.17
N ALA A 80 -17.62 -3.38 -17.87
CA ALA A 80 -18.73 -2.61 -17.31
C ALA A 80 -19.78 -3.49 -16.61
N GLU A 81 -19.54 -4.80 -16.55
CA GLU A 81 -20.48 -5.72 -15.94
C GLU A 81 -20.54 -5.53 -14.41
N PRO A 82 -21.73 -5.68 -13.81
CA PRO A 82 -21.87 -5.61 -12.35
C PRO A 82 -20.99 -6.65 -11.64
N LEU A 83 -20.46 -6.26 -10.49
CA LEU A 83 -19.80 -7.22 -9.59
C LEU A 83 -20.84 -8.17 -8.97
N PRO A 84 -20.41 -9.38 -8.54
CA PRO A 84 -21.28 -10.28 -7.79
C PRO A 84 -21.95 -9.57 -6.60
N PRO A 85 -23.22 -9.88 -6.26
CA PRO A 85 -23.96 -9.19 -5.19
C PRO A 85 -23.24 -9.17 -3.84
N ALA A 86 -22.38 -10.16 -3.57
CA ALA A 86 -21.56 -10.24 -2.37
C ALA A 86 -20.66 -9.00 -2.14
N TRP A 87 -20.26 -8.30 -3.21
CA TRP A 87 -19.44 -7.09 -3.14
C TRP A 87 -20.21 -5.83 -2.75
N SER A 88 -21.55 -5.87 -2.75
CA SER A 88 -22.41 -4.73 -2.34
C SER A 88 -22.32 -4.39 -0.85
N ALA A 89 -21.70 -5.26 -0.05
CA ALA A 89 -21.46 -5.03 1.37
C ALA A 89 -20.36 -3.99 1.64
N PHE A 90 -19.61 -3.56 0.62
CA PHE A 90 -18.48 -2.65 0.74
C PHE A 90 -18.70 -1.38 -0.10
N ASP A 91 -18.01 -0.29 0.26
CA ASP A 91 -17.95 0.91 -0.57
C ASP A 91 -16.91 0.74 -1.68
N LEU A 92 -17.33 0.84 -2.94
CA LEU A 92 -16.51 0.49 -4.11
C LEU A 92 -16.20 1.70 -4.98
N GLN A 93 -14.91 1.94 -5.20
CA GLN A 93 -14.36 3.04 -5.97
C GLN A 93 -13.64 2.53 -7.24
N LEU A 94 -14.40 1.98 -8.20
CA LEU A 94 -13.87 1.22 -9.36
C LEU A 94 -13.30 2.10 -10.49
N ILE A 95 -12.03 1.92 -10.85
CA ILE A 95 -11.31 2.69 -11.87
C ILE A 95 -11.33 1.93 -13.20
N PRO A 96 -12.04 2.39 -14.23
CA PRO A 96 -12.06 1.71 -15.52
C PRO A 96 -10.69 1.79 -16.22
N ILE A 97 -10.13 0.62 -16.54
CA ILE A 97 -8.90 0.45 -17.32
C ILE A 97 -9.20 -0.42 -18.54
N VAL A 98 -8.72 0.03 -19.71
CA VAL A 98 -8.92 -0.70 -20.97
C VAL A 98 -8.02 -1.94 -21.00
N ARG A 99 -8.61 -3.14 -21.17
CA ARG A 99 -7.85 -4.39 -21.37
C ARG A 99 -6.91 -4.28 -22.57
N GLY A 100 -5.73 -4.89 -22.48
CA GLY A 100 -4.73 -4.88 -23.55
C GLY A 100 -3.96 -3.56 -23.71
N ARG A 101 -4.32 -2.50 -22.98
CA ARG A 101 -3.50 -1.28 -22.93
C ARG A 101 -2.18 -1.56 -22.21
N SER A 102 -1.08 -1.05 -22.77
CA SER A 102 0.25 -1.19 -22.15
C SER A 102 0.23 -0.75 -20.68
N LEU A 103 0.75 -1.62 -19.79
CA LEU A 103 0.88 -1.36 -18.36
C LEU A 103 1.60 -0.04 -18.07
N ARG A 104 2.58 0.34 -18.90
CA ARG A 104 3.30 1.63 -18.81
C ARG A 104 2.38 2.85 -18.91
N ARG A 105 1.25 2.72 -19.61
CA ARG A 105 0.23 3.78 -19.74
C ARG A 105 -0.90 3.61 -18.72
N SER A 106 -1.20 2.38 -18.33
CA SER A 106 -2.26 2.09 -17.37
C SER A 106 -1.86 2.47 -15.94
N TYR A 107 -0.62 2.19 -15.52
CA TYR A 107 -0.16 2.48 -14.15
C TYR A 107 -0.20 3.96 -13.79
N PRO A 108 0.35 4.92 -14.56
CA PRO A 108 0.29 6.33 -14.18
C PRO A 108 -1.16 6.85 -14.04
N ARG A 109 -2.05 6.37 -14.92
CA ARG A 109 -3.48 6.71 -14.84
C ARG A 109 -4.12 6.11 -13.59
N PHE A 110 -3.87 4.83 -13.33
CA PHE A 110 -4.36 4.15 -12.14
C PHE A 110 -3.86 4.84 -10.88
N TRP A 111 -2.56 5.06 -10.72
CA TRP A 111 -1.97 5.72 -9.57
C TRP A 111 -2.57 7.09 -9.30
N HIS A 112 -2.72 7.92 -10.32
CA HIS A 112 -3.33 9.24 -10.16
C HIS A 112 -4.78 9.15 -9.65
N LEU A 113 -5.60 8.30 -10.27
CA LEU A 113 -7.02 8.17 -9.93
C LEU A 113 -7.21 7.45 -8.58
N ALA A 114 -6.42 6.42 -8.30
CA ALA A 114 -6.45 5.65 -7.07
C ALA A 114 -6.04 6.51 -5.88
N ALA A 115 -4.97 7.29 -5.99
CA ALA A 115 -4.56 8.21 -4.93
C ALA A 115 -5.64 9.24 -4.63
N ARG A 116 -6.28 9.82 -5.66
CA ARG A 116 -7.38 10.78 -5.48
C ARG A 116 -8.57 10.17 -4.76
N ARG A 117 -9.03 8.99 -5.19
CA ARG A 117 -10.17 8.30 -4.57
C ARG A 117 -9.84 7.86 -3.15
N ALA A 118 -8.65 7.33 -2.92
CA ALA A 118 -8.20 6.98 -1.58
C ALA A 118 -8.19 8.21 -0.64
N LEU A 119 -7.77 9.38 -1.12
CA LEU A 119 -7.84 10.62 -0.35
C LEU A 119 -9.29 11.06 -0.07
N GLU A 120 -10.21 10.85 -1.00
CA GLU A 120 -11.63 11.16 -0.84
C GLU A 120 -12.33 10.24 0.18
N VAL A 121 -11.93 8.97 0.26
CA VAL A 121 -12.44 7.98 1.21
C VAL A 121 -12.19 8.36 2.68
N LYS A 122 -11.08 9.06 2.98
CA LYS A 122 -10.71 9.51 4.35
C LYS A 122 -10.66 8.37 5.38
N ALA A 123 -10.01 7.27 5.02
CA ALA A 123 -9.86 6.12 5.89
C ALA A 123 -8.87 6.35 7.04
N ASP A 124 -9.04 5.58 8.12
CA ASP A 124 -8.15 5.52 9.27
C ASP A 124 -6.92 4.66 8.99
N VAL A 125 -7.01 3.73 8.03
CA VAL A 125 -5.91 2.88 7.57
C VAL A 125 -6.01 2.69 6.05
N TYR A 126 -4.88 2.77 5.35
CA TYR A 126 -4.80 2.38 3.94
C TYR A 126 -4.08 1.04 3.81
N HIS A 127 -4.68 0.09 3.08
CA HIS A 127 -4.12 -1.23 2.84
C HIS A 127 -3.80 -1.38 1.35
N ALA A 128 -2.52 -1.53 0.99
CA ALA A 128 -2.08 -1.83 -0.37
C ALA A 128 -1.91 -3.33 -0.59
N HIS A 129 -2.68 -3.88 -1.54
CA HIS A 129 -2.43 -5.22 -2.07
C HIS A 129 -1.49 -5.13 -3.26
N ASP A 130 -0.34 -5.78 -3.13
CA ASP A 130 0.74 -5.82 -4.10
C ASP A 130 1.37 -4.46 -4.41
N LEU A 131 2.52 -4.54 -5.08
CA LEU A 131 3.41 -3.40 -5.27
C LEU A 131 2.81 -2.32 -6.19
N ASP A 132 1.90 -2.70 -7.08
CA ASP A 132 1.26 -1.76 -8.00
C ASP A 132 0.21 -0.87 -7.34
N ALA A 133 -0.36 -1.28 -6.21
CA ALA A 133 -1.22 -0.46 -5.36
C ALA A 133 -0.47 0.30 -4.25
N LEU A 134 0.79 -0.06 -3.99
CA LEU A 134 1.57 0.54 -2.90
C LEU A 134 1.74 2.06 -3.06
N TRP A 135 2.07 2.55 -4.25
CA TRP A 135 2.28 3.99 -4.45
C TRP A 135 1.04 4.86 -4.14
N PRO A 136 -0.15 4.59 -4.70
CA PRO A 136 -1.33 5.40 -4.39
C PRO A 136 -1.75 5.28 -2.92
N ALA A 137 -1.62 4.10 -2.29
CA ALA A 137 -1.93 3.90 -0.89
C ALA A 137 -0.98 4.69 0.02
N ALA A 138 0.33 4.58 -0.22
CA ALA A 138 1.34 5.31 0.54
C ALA A 138 1.19 6.82 0.40
N GLN A 139 0.82 7.30 -0.80
CA GLN A 139 0.56 8.73 -1.01
C GLN A 139 -0.67 9.21 -0.22
N ALA A 140 -1.74 8.42 -0.15
CA ALA A 140 -2.92 8.75 0.62
C ALA A 140 -2.65 8.70 2.14
N ALA A 141 -2.02 7.63 2.62
CA ALA A 141 -1.63 7.44 4.02
C ALA A 141 -0.73 8.58 4.51
N ARG A 142 0.32 8.92 3.75
CA ARG A 142 1.24 10.01 4.09
C ARG A 142 0.56 11.38 4.13
N TRP A 143 -0.36 11.64 3.20
CA TRP A 143 -1.09 12.92 3.17
C TRP A 143 -2.08 13.04 4.33
N ARG A 144 -2.66 11.92 4.76
CA ARG A 144 -3.60 11.86 5.88
C ARG A 144 -2.91 11.74 7.23
N GLY A 145 -1.64 11.32 7.26
CA GLY A 145 -0.92 11.04 8.50
C GLY A 145 -1.46 9.81 9.23
N VAL A 146 -1.87 8.78 8.49
CA VAL A 146 -2.46 7.55 9.02
C VAL A 146 -1.67 6.31 8.60
N PRO A 147 -1.83 5.16 9.28
CA PRO A 147 -1.09 3.95 8.96
C PRO A 147 -1.30 3.43 7.53
N LEU A 148 -0.23 2.84 7.00
CA LEU A 148 -0.21 2.09 5.74
C LEU A 148 0.09 0.62 6.05
N VAL A 149 -0.78 -0.28 5.61
CA VAL A 149 -0.56 -1.72 5.56
C VAL A 149 -0.16 -2.10 4.14
N TYR A 150 0.85 -2.96 4.00
CA TYR A 150 1.27 -3.48 2.71
C TYR A 150 1.25 -5.01 2.74
N ASP A 151 0.43 -5.62 1.89
CA ASP A 151 0.38 -7.06 1.70
C ASP A 151 0.93 -7.42 0.32
N SER A 152 2.11 -8.05 0.32
CA SER A 152 2.73 -8.58 -0.89
C SER A 152 2.26 -10.02 -1.13
N HIS A 153 1.32 -10.22 -2.05
CA HIS A 153 0.79 -11.55 -2.37
C HIS A 153 1.61 -12.31 -3.41
N GLU A 154 2.60 -11.65 -4.02
CA GLU A 154 3.55 -12.29 -4.91
C GLU A 154 4.99 -12.07 -4.45
N LEU A 155 5.75 -13.17 -4.30
CA LEU A 155 7.19 -13.13 -4.49
C LEU A 155 7.44 -12.63 -5.92
N PHE A 156 7.62 -11.30 -6.07
CA PHE A 156 7.79 -10.54 -7.31
C PHE A 156 8.93 -11.06 -8.23
N THR A 157 9.67 -12.07 -7.77
CA THR A 157 10.74 -12.78 -8.47
C THR A 157 10.28 -14.01 -9.26
N GLY A 158 9.02 -14.45 -9.14
CA GLY A 158 8.49 -15.65 -9.80
C GLY A 158 7.65 -15.43 -11.06
N GLN A 159 7.24 -14.19 -11.37
CA GLN A 159 6.46 -13.91 -12.57
C GLN A 159 7.33 -14.05 -13.84
N SER A 160 7.03 -15.08 -14.63
CA SER A 160 7.62 -15.37 -15.95
C SER A 160 7.50 -14.21 -16.96
N SER A 161 6.66 -13.21 -16.68
CA SER A 161 6.48 -11.98 -17.46
C SER A 161 7.57 -10.90 -17.24
N LEU A 162 8.45 -11.06 -16.23
CA LEU A 162 9.50 -10.10 -15.87
C LEU A 162 10.95 -10.63 -15.99
N VAL A 163 11.14 -11.91 -16.30
CA VAL A 163 12.46 -12.56 -16.41
C VAL A 163 13.39 -11.82 -17.38
N ASP A 164 12.84 -11.22 -18.44
CA ASP A 164 13.60 -10.50 -19.47
C ASP A 164 13.62 -8.97 -19.34
N ARG A 165 13.22 -8.39 -18.19
CA ARG A 165 13.08 -6.92 -18.04
C ARG A 165 13.75 -6.34 -16.78
N PRO A 166 15.09 -6.34 -16.70
CA PRO A 166 15.83 -5.91 -15.50
C PRO A 166 15.56 -4.45 -15.09
N ARG A 167 15.26 -3.58 -16.05
CA ARG A 167 14.92 -2.17 -15.77
C ARG A 167 13.56 -2.02 -15.07
N VAL A 168 12.59 -2.86 -15.42
CA VAL A 168 11.26 -2.85 -14.79
C VAL A 168 11.36 -3.37 -13.36
N ARG A 169 12.09 -4.47 -13.16
CA ARG A 169 12.40 -4.99 -11.83
C ARG A 169 13.10 -3.95 -10.95
N SER A 170 14.13 -3.27 -11.49
CA SER A 170 14.88 -2.25 -10.74
C SER A 170 14.00 -1.07 -10.32
N PHE A 171 13.08 -0.64 -11.18
CA PHE A 171 12.11 0.41 -10.87
C PHE A 171 11.17 0.00 -9.73
N TRP A 172 10.65 -1.22 -9.79
CA TRP A 172 9.77 -1.77 -8.75
C TRP A 172 10.49 -1.95 -7.40
N SER A 173 11.68 -2.54 -7.39
CA SER A 173 12.48 -2.67 -6.17
C SER A 173 12.98 -1.32 -5.63
N TRP A 174 13.11 -0.29 -6.49
CA TRP A 174 13.36 1.07 -6.02
C TRP A 174 12.12 1.68 -5.37
N LEU A 175 10.94 1.46 -5.97
CA LEU A 175 9.67 1.96 -5.47
C LEU A 175 9.37 1.38 -4.08
N GLU A 176 9.50 0.07 -3.92
CA GLU A 176 9.37 -0.63 -2.65
C GLU A 176 10.29 -0.04 -1.57
N ARG A 177 11.61 0.02 -1.85
CA ARG A 177 12.61 0.59 -0.91
C ARG A 177 12.41 2.07 -0.57
N ARG A 178 11.69 2.81 -1.41
CA ARG A 178 11.42 4.24 -1.20
C ARG A 178 10.13 4.47 -0.44
N LEU A 179 9.14 3.60 -0.60
CA LEU A 179 7.81 3.74 -0.02
C LEU A 179 7.66 3.01 1.32
N LEU A 180 8.45 1.96 1.55
CA LEU A 180 8.53 1.29 2.85
C LEU A 180 9.63 1.95 3.69
N PRO A 181 9.29 2.53 4.86
CA PRO A 181 10.29 2.90 5.86
C PRO A 181 11.23 1.75 6.24
N ARG A 182 12.43 2.12 6.67
CA ARG A 182 13.43 1.22 7.28
C ARG A 182 13.21 1.13 8.77
#